data_AF-A0A6P6MXI1-F1
#
_entry.id   AF-A0A6P6MXI1-F1
#
_cell.length_a   1.000
_cell.length_b   1.000
_cell.length_c   1.000
_cell.angle_alpha   90.00
_cell.angle_beta   90.00
_cell.angle_gamma   90.00
#
_symmetry.space_group_name_H-M   'P 1'
#
loop_
_entity.id
_entity.type
_entity.pdbx_description
1 polymer ?
#
loop_
_entity_poly.entity_id
_entity_poly.type
_entity_poly.pdbx_seq_one_letter_code
_entity_poly.pdbx_strand_id
1 'polypeptide(L)'
;MQKKVLFFPGRICVVFRKGPLGFLLQEPSKEARRIKDDPTLQDKSAPMREDLVWQNARSLVIQRGGDASDRKEVLGEYILQFGKYKGKSFRWLLENDVGYTMYLIKNLQKEEASGIPVAEGHGKDSLLSFVNYALSFEEIQSLLTYEASGMGVVAASSEDNQLVGFGSRAKSTWKEIWDSRADGYADFIMKKSCVQGTRMYKLQQYLQKKQQSAAASIPAKHTPRAPAKPIVMDDDEELERAMLSISPSKLQVQSFAVPAAVAAAAIPRVSPGAKTGF
;
A
#
# COMPACT_ATOMS: atom_id res chain seq x y z
N MET A 1 5.46 -42.15 -23.95
CA MET A 1 6.03 -41.66 -22.67
C MET A 1 4.92 -41.58 -21.64
N GLN A 2 4.91 -42.46 -20.63
CA GLN A 2 3.99 -42.33 -19.50
C GLN A 2 4.51 -41.21 -18.59
N LYS A 3 3.77 -40.11 -18.48
CA LYS A 3 4.06 -39.07 -17.47
C LYS A 3 3.80 -39.71 -16.11
N LYS A 4 4.85 -39.97 -15.32
CA LYS A 4 4.71 -40.29 -13.89
C LYS A 4 4.03 -39.09 -13.24
N VAL A 5 2.77 -39.24 -12.85
CA VAL A 5 2.07 -38.24 -12.03
C VAL A 5 2.59 -38.42 -10.62
N LEU A 6 3.50 -37.54 -10.21
CA LEU A 6 3.96 -37.47 -8.82
C LEU A 6 2.83 -36.89 -7.98
N PHE A 7 2.41 -37.63 -6.96
CA PHE A 7 1.36 -37.22 -6.05
C PHE A 7 1.98 -36.59 -4.79
N PHE A 8 1.62 -35.34 -4.51
CA PHE A 8 2.10 -34.58 -3.36
C PHE A 8 0.92 -34.29 -2.42
N PRO A 9 0.67 -35.16 -1.41
CA PRO A 9 -0.48 -35.01 -0.51
C PRO A 9 -0.41 -33.74 0.35
N GLY A 10 0.80 -33.21 0.56
CA GLY A 10 1.04 -32.00 1.34
C GLY A 10 1.04 -30.70 0.55
N ARG A 11 0.62 -30.72 -0.72
CA ARG A 11 0.59 -29.52 -1.56
C ARG A 11 -0.43 -28.52 -1.01
N ILE A 12 -0.05 -27.25 -0.95
CA ILE A 12 -0.92 -26.18 -0.48
C ILE A 12 -0.98 -25.04 -1.51
N CYS A 13 -2.15 -24.41 -1.62
CA CYS A 13 -2.39 -23.25 -2.46
C CYS A 13 -2.72 -22.02 -1.60
N VAL A 14 -2.54 -20.83 -2.16
CA VAL A 14 -3.00 -19.58 -1.54
C VAL A 14 -4.53 -19.55 -1.55
N VAL A 15 -5.13 -19.24 -0.40
CA VAL A 15 -6.59 -19.06 -0.29
C VAL A 15 -6.92 -17.57 -0.14
N PHE A 16 -7.22 -16.92 -1.27
CA PHE A 16 -7.58 -15.51 -1.27
C PHE A 16 -8.92 -15.24 -0.57
N ARG A 17 -8.95 -14.19 0.26
CA ARG A 17 -10.21 -13.69 0.84
C ARG A 17 -10.99 -12.92 -0.22
N LYS A 18 -12.25 -13.32 -0.42
CA LYS A 18 -13.18 -12.74 -1.38
C LYS A 18 -14.42 -12.19 -0.68
N GLY A 19 -14.96 -11.08 -1.19
CA GLY A 19 -16.21 -10.49 -0.72
C GLY A 19 -17.43 -11.24 -1.28
N PRO A 20 -18.66 -10.80 -0.94
CA PRO A 20 -19.89 -11.42 -1.42
C PRO A 20 -20.02 -11.48 -2.95
N LEU A 21 -19.39 -10.54 -3.65
CA LEU A 21 -19.37 -10.46 -5.11
C LEU A 21 -18.22 -11.23 -5.75
N GLY A 22 -17.43 -11.98 -4.98
CA GLY A 22 -16.30 -12.77 -5.47
C GLY A 22 -15.00 -11.99 -5.71
N PHE A 23 -15.01 -10.66 -5.58
CA PHE A 23 -13.80 -9.83 -5.67
C PHE A 23 -12.88 -9.99 -4.47
N LEU A 24 -11.57 -9.81 -4.69
CA LEU A 24 -10.58 -9.83 -3.62
C LEU A 24 -10.86 -8.76 -2.55
N LEU A 25 -10.82 -9.17 -1.29
CA LEU A 25 -10.87 -8.24 -0.16
C LEU A 25 -9.47 -7.66 0.06
N GLN A 26 -9.34 -6.36 -0.23
CA GLN A 26 -8.11 -5.63 0.04
C GLN A 26 -7.94 -5.27 1.52
N GLU A 27 -9.04 -5.15 2.26
CA GLU A 27 -9.01 -4.83 3.69
C GLU A 27 -8.26 -5.90 4.51
N PRO A 28 -7.36 -5.53 5.42
CA PRO A 28 -6.61 -6.49 6.22
C PRO A 28 -7.52 -7.43 7.02
N SER A 29 -7.08 -8.66 7.25
CA SER A 29 -7.77 -9.62 8.12
C SER A 29 -7.77 -9.16 9.57
N LYS A 30 -8.53 -9.84 10.44
CA LYS A 30 -8.47 -9.56 11.88
C LYS A 30 -7.06 -9.79 12.43
N GLU A 31 -6.35 -10.80 11.93
CA GLU A 31 -4.97 -11.10 12.33
C GLU A 31 -3.99 -10.03 11.80
N ALA A 32 -4.12 -9.64 10.54
CA ALA A 32 -3.30 -8.59 9.94
C ALA A 32 -3.55 -7.21 10.57
N ARG A 33 -4.78 -6.92 11.00
CA ARG A 33 -5.09 -5.71 11.78
C ARG A 33 -4.40 -5.71 13.14
N ARG A 34 -4.42 -6.83 13.88
CA ARG A 34 -3.73 -6.89 15.19
C ARG A 34 -2.25 -6.52 15.08
N ILE A 35 -1.53 -7.05 14.09
CA ILE A 35 -0.10 -6.74 13.88
C ILE A 35 0.10 -5.29 13.40
N LYS A 36 -0.85 -4.76 12.62
CA LYS A 36 -0.83 -3.36 12.18
C LYS A 36 -1.04 -2.40 13.35
N ASP A 37 -1.99 -2.71 14.22
CA ASP A 37 -2.44 -1.85 15.32
C ASP A 37 -1.52 -1.96 16.56
N ASP A 38 -0.79 -3.06 16.70
CA ASP A 38 0.19 -3.29 17.76
C ASP A 38 1.61 -3.51 17.19
N PRO A 39 2.43 -2.44 17.12
CA PRO A 39 3.82 -2.53 16.64
C PRO A 39 4.75 -3.42 17.48
N THR A 40 4.35 -3.82 18.68
CA THR A 40 5.17 -4.74 19.50
C THR A 40 5.16 -6.17 18.95
N LEU A 41 4.16 -6.51 18.12
CA LEU A 41 4.05 -7.80 17.44
C LEU A 41 4.87 -7.88 16.15
N GLN A 42 5.52 -6.78 15.74
CA GLN A 42 6.32 -6.74 14.51
C GLN A 42 7.74 -7.22 14.78
N ASP A 43 8.24 -8.10 13.91
CA ASP A 43 9.62 -8.58 13.97
C ASP A 43 10.60 -7.46 13.57
N LYS A 44 11.52 -7.12 14.47
CA LYS A 44 12.56 -6.09 14.30
C LYS A 44 13.97 -6.66 14.13
N SER A 45 14.10 -7.98 13.98
CA SER A 45 15.38 -8.63 13.70
C SER A 45 16.00 -8.11 12.39
N ALA A 46 17.28 -8.41 12.16
CA ALA A 46 17.91 -8.12 10.87
C ALA A 46 17.36 -9.05 9.75
N PRO A 47 17.22 -8.58 8.50
CA PRO A 47 16.86 -9.44 7.37
C PRO A 47 17.84 -10.61 7.19
N MET A 48 17.30 -11.81 6.97
CA MET A 48 18.09 -13.00 6.66
C MET A 48 18.49 -13.02 5.19
N ARG A 49 19.64 -13.65 4.89
CA ARG A 49 20.10 -13.86 3.52
C ARG A 49 19.13 -14.74 2.73
N GLU A 50 19.00 -14.47 1.43
CA GLU A 50 18.03 -15.15 0.56
C GLU A 50 18.25 -16.68 0.48
N ASP A 51 19.50 -17.14 0.45
CA ASP A 51 19.85 -18.56 0.41
C ASP A 51 19.32 -19.31 1.64
N LEU A 52 19.42 -18.70 2.83
CA LEU A 52 18.89 -19.29 4.06
C LEU A 52 17.36 -19.28 4.08
N VAL A 53 16.72 -18.21 3.59
CA VAL A 53 15.26 -18.15 3.45
C VAL A 53 14.75 -19.25 2.51
N TRP A 54 15.43 -19.46 1.38
CA TRP A 54 15.10 -20.52 0.43
C TRP A 54 15.26 -21.92 1.03
N GLN A 55 16.38 -22.18 1.73
CA GLN A 55 16.63 -23.48 2.37
C GLN A 55 15.57 -23.82 3.43
N ASN A 56 15.19 -22.83 4.25
CA ASN A 56 14.16 -23.00 5.27
C ASN A 56 12.80 -23.29 4.63
N ALA A 57 12.40 -22.49 3.64
CA ALA A 57 11.15 -22.66 2.91
C ALA A 57 11.07 -24.05 2.24
N ARG A 58 12.14 -24.46 1.54
CA ARG A 58 12.22 -25.76 0.88
C ARG A 58 12.13 -26.91 1.88
N SER A 59 12.78 -26.79 3.03
CA SER A 59 12.72 -27.82 4.09
C SER A 59 11.30 -27.98 4.64
N LEU A 60 10.56 -26.89 4.83
CA LEU A 60 9.15 -26.92 5.25
C LEU A 60 8.25 -27.62 4.22
N VAL A 61 8.45 -27.33 2.92
CA VAL A 61 7.69 -28.00 1.84
C VAL A 61 7.94 -29.50 1.84
N ILE A 62 9.21 -29.94 1.99
CA ILE A 62 9.55 -31.37 2.07
C ILE A 62 8.93 -32.00 3.31
N GLN A 63 9.05 -31.35 4.47
CA GLN A 63 8.57 -31.89 5.75
C GLN A 63 7.05 -32.14 5.75
N ARG A 64 6.27 -31.29 5.06
CA ARG A 64 4.82 -31.49 4.92
C ARG A 64 4.41 -32.48 3.82
N GLY A 65 5.35 -32.97 3.00
CA GLY A 65 5.06 -33.82 1.84
C GLY A 65 4.53 -33.06 0.62
N GLY A 66 4.92 -31.79 0.46
CA GLY A 66 4.62 -30.96 -0.70
C GLY A 66 5.63 -31.13 -1.84
N ASP A 67 5.44 -30.40 -2.94
CA ASP A 67 6.31 -30.44 -4.10
C ASP A 67 7.45 -29.41 -3.98
N ALA A 68 8.61 -29.86 -3.50
CA ALA A 68 9.79 -29.01 -3.37
C ALA A 68 10.44 -28.64 -4.72
N SER A 69 9.97 -29.21 -5.84
CA SER A 69 10.36 -28.80 -7.19
C SER A 69 9.44 -27.71 -7.76
N ASP A 70 8.24 -27.55 -7.21
CA ASP A 70 7.35 -26.44 -7.53
C ASP A 70 7.85 -25.16 -6.87
N ARG A 71 8.46 -24.28 -7.68
CA ARG A 71 8.97 -22.98 -7.23
C ARG A 71 7.87 -22.13 -6.57
N LYS A 72 6.62 -22.19 -7.05
CA LYS A 72 5.52 -21.41 -6.49
C LYS A 72 5.19 -21.92 -5.09
N GLU A 73 5.17 -23.23 -4.89
CA GLU A 73 4.94 -23.83 -3.57
C GLU A 73 6.03 -23.45 -2.56
N VAL A 74 7.31 -23.49 -2.99
CA VAL A 74 8.45 -23.08 -2.15
C VAL A 74 8.38 -21.58 -1.83
N LEU A 75 8.08 -20.73 -2.81
CA LEU A 75 7.91 -19.28 -2.57
C LEU A 75 6.76 -18.98 -1.61
N GLY A 76 5.71 -19.81 -1.57
CA GLY A 76 4.64 -19.67 -0.58
C GLY A 76 5.13 -19.77 0.87
N GLU A 77 6.22 -20.50 1.12
CA GLU A 77 6.85 -20.66 2.44
C GLU A 77 7.97 -19.66 2.72
N TYR A 78 8.34 -18.81 1.76
CA TYR A 78 9.31 -17.75 2.02
C TYR A 78 8.80 -16.83 3.12
N ILE A 79 9.63 -16.61 4.13
CA ILE A 79 9.33 -15.65 5.21
C ILE A 79 9.73 -14.26 4.74
N LEU A 80 8.80 -13.31 4.84
CA LEU A 80 9.03 -11.88 4.62
C LEU A 80 10.19 -11.39 5.48
N GLN A 81 11.16 -10.76 4.83
CA GLN A 81 12.34 -10.18 5.49
C GLN A 81 12.23 -8.66 5.66
N PHE A 82 11.06 -8.07 5.36
CA PHE A 82 10.83 -6.63 5.35
C PHE A 82 9.43 -6.27 5.86
N GLY A 83 9.24 -4.98 6.18
CA GLY A 83 7.94 -4.38 6.45
C GLY A 83 7.28 -4.85 7.75
N LYS A 84 6.06 -4.36 7.98
CA LYS A 84 5.27 -4.62 9.20
C LYS A 84 4.86 -6.09 9.40
N TYR A 85 4.90 -6.89 8.34
CA TYR A 85 4.58 -8.32 8.36
C TYR A 85 5.82 -9.21 8.27
N LYS A 86 7.02 -8.66 8.55
CA LYS A 86 8.24 -9.44 8.68
C LYS A 86 8.01 -10.64 9.62
N GLY A 87 8.52 -11.80 9.23
CA GLY A 87 8.31 -13.05 9.96
C GLY A 87 7.06 -13.84 9.53
N LYS A 88 6.21 -13.30 8.66
CA LYS A 88 5.10 -14.03 8.02
C LYS A 88 5.50 -14.58 6.67
N SER A 89 4.87 -15.67 6.23
CA SER A 89 5.13 -16.23 4.91
C SER A 89 4.52 -15.38 3.79
N PHE A 90 5.05 -15.48 2.57
CA PHE A 90 4.49 -14.82 1.40
C PHE A 90 3.02 -15.23 1.18
N ARG A 91 2.72 -16.52 1.34
CA ARG A 91 1.35 -17.04 1.31
C ARG A 91 0.48 -16.36 2.36
N TRP A 92 0.93 -16.28 3.61
CA TRP A 92 0.18 -15.64 4.68
C TRP A 92 -0.21 -14.20 4.31
N LEU A 93 0.70 -13.43 3.71
CA LEU A 93 0.41 -12.06 3.31
C LEU A 93 -0.68 -11.96 2.23
N LEU A 94 -0.63 -12.81 1.19
CA LEU A 94 -1.67 -12.84 0.15
C LEU A 94 -3.05 -13.25 0.71
N GLU A 95 -3.08 -14.11 1.72
CA GLU A 95 -4.32 -14.54 2.37
C GLU A 95 -4.88 -13.46 3.31
N ASN A 96 -4.01 -12.63 3.91
CA ASN A 96 -4.39 -11.76 5.02
C ASN A 96 -4.40 -10.26 4.74
N ASP A 97 -3.67 -9.76 3.74
CA ASP A 97 -3.64 -8.33 3.40
C ASP A 97 -3.27 -8.10 1.92
N VAL A 98 -4.24 -8.32 1.04
CA VAL A 98 -4.10 -8.05 -0.40
C VAL A 98 -3.90 -6.55 -0.66
N GLY A 99 -4.51 -5.66 0.14
CA GLY A 99 -4.31 -4.22 -0.02
C GLY A 99 -2.85 -3.82 0.17
N TYR A 100 -2.17 -4.39 1.17
CA TYR A 100 -0.73 -4.17 1.34
C TYR A 100 0.10 -4.78 0.20
N THR A 101 -0.30 -5.95 -0.31
CA THR A 101 0.32 -6.55 -1.51
C THR A 101 0.26 -5.59 -2.71
N MET A 102 -0.93 -5.04 -2.99
CA MET A 102 -1.14 -4.09 -4.09
C MET A 102 -0.32 -2.81 -3.90
N TYR A 103 -0.26 -2.29 -2.67
CA TYR A 103 0.60 -1.16 -2.34
C TYR A 103 2.07 -1.44 -2.64
N LEU A 104 2.61 -2.60 -2.25
CA LEU A 104 4.00 -2.96 -2.50
C LEU A 104 4.33 -3.06 -3.99
N ILE A 105 3.45 -3.68 -4.79
CA ILE A 105 3.62 -3.80 -6.25
C ILE A 105 3.65 -2.41 -6.89
N LYS A 106 2.67 -1.56 -6.58
CA LYS A 106 2.58 -0.19 -7.14
C LYS A 106 3.76 0.68 -6.72
N ASN A 107 4.18 0.58 -5.45
CA ASN A 107 5.31 1.34 -4.96
C ASN A 107 6.61 0.92 -5.66
N LEU A 108 6.82 -0.38 -5.86
CA LEU A 108 7.98 -0.88 -6.60
C LEU A 108 7.98 -0.38 -8.06
N GLN A 109 6.85 -0.49 -8.76
CA GLN A 109 6.72 0.01 -10.13
C GLN A 109 6.97 1.52 -10.23
N LYS A 110 6.53 2.30 -9.23
CA LYS A 110 6.79 3.73 -9.15
C LYS A 110 8.27 4.04 -8.92
N GLU A 111 8.94 3.30 -8.04
CA GLU A 111 10.40 3.41 -7.84
C GLU A 111 11.17 3.14 -9.14
N GLU A 112 10.81 2.06 -9.84
CA GLU A 112 11.41 1.67 -11.12
C GLU A 112 11.19 2.74 -12.20
N ALA A 113 9.97 3.27 -12.33
CA ALA A 113 9.64 4.33 -13.29
C ALA A 113 10.37 5.65 -12.98
N SER A 114 10.71 5.91 -11.72
CA SER A 114 11.42 7.12 -11.30
C SER A 114 12.94 7.02 -11.52
N GLY A 115 13.46 5.86 -11.93
CA GLY A 115 14.89 5.64 -12.15
C GLY A 115 15.75 5.77 -10.90
N ILE A 116 15.15 5.73 -9.70
CA ILE A 116 15.88 5.84 -8.44
C ILE A 116 16.71 4.56 -8.26
N PRO A 117 18.04 4.66 -8.04
CA PRO A 117 18.88 3.51 -7.79
C PRO A 117 18.32 2.68 -6.65
N VAL A 118 18.06 1.41 -6.93
CA VAL A 118 17.47 0.49 -5.97
C VAL A 118 18.48 0.22 -4.87
N ALA A 119 18.15 0.62 -3.63
CA ALA A 119 18.98 0.30 -2.47
C ALA A 119 19.13 -1.22 -2.32
N GLU A 120 20.37 -1.70 -2.23
CA GLU A 120 20.72 -3.11 -2.16
C GLU A 120 20.52 -3.67 -0.74
N GLY A 121 20.09 -4.94 -0.64
CA GLY A 121 20.02 -5.65 0.63
C GLY A 121 18.92 -6.72 0.68
N HIS A 122 19.03 -7.64 1.64
CA HIS A 122 18.16 -8.83 1.71
C HIS A 122 16.66 -8.51 1.90
N GLY A 123 16.34 -7.36 2.50
CA GLY A 123 14.97 -6.88 2.58
C GLY A 123 14.38 -6.55 1.21
N LYS A 124 15.20 -5.99 0.30
CA LYS A 124 14.80 -5.67 -1.08
C LYS A 124 14.75 -6.94 -1.95
N ASP A 125 15.69 -7.87 -1.78
CA ASP A 125 15.64 -9.19 -2.44
C ASP A 125 14.34 -9.92 -2.09
N SER A 126 13.97 -9.90 -0.80
CA SER A 126 12.70 -10.47 -0.33
C SER A 126 11.48 -9.76 -0.93
N LEU A 127 11.51 -8.43 -1.10
CA LEU A 127 10.43 -7.67 -1.75
C LEU A 127 10.28 -8.06 -3.22
N LEU A 128 11.38 -8.15 -3.97
CA LEU A 128 11.36 -8.56 -5.39
C LEU A 128 10.84 -9.99 -5.53
N SER A 129 11.32 -10.92 -4.70
CA SER A 129 10.84 -12.30 -4.66
C SER A 129 9.35 -12.39 -4.29
N PHE A 130 8.88 -11.55 -3.36
CA PHE A 130 7.46 -11.47 -3.01
C PHE A 130 6.60 -10.94 -4.17
N VAL A 131 7.02 -9.85 -4.82
CA VAL A 131 6.28 -9.28 -5.96
C VAL A 131 6.20 -10.29 -7.11
N ASN A 132 7.30 -10.95 -7.46
CA ASN A 132 7.31 -12.01 -8.47
C ASN A 132 6.35 -13.16 -8.10
N TYR A 133 6.33 -13.55 -6.83
CA TYR A 133 5.39 -14.56 -6.34
C TYR A 133 3.92 -14.11 -6.46
N ALA A 134 3.60 -12.90 -5.99
CA ALA A 134 2.26 -12.33 -6.03
C ALA A 134 1.73 -12.18 -7.47
N LEU A 135 2.59 -11.70 -8.39
CA LEU A 135 2.26 -11.56 -9.81
C LEU A 135 2.07 -12.90 -10.53
N SER A 136 2.44 -14.03 -9.91
CA SER A 136 2.17 -15.36 -10.46
C SER A 136 0.73 -15.84 -10.29
N PHE A 137 -0.13 -15.07 -9.62
CA PHE A 137 -1.55 -15.37 -9.39
C PHE A 137 -2.44 -14.52 -10.28
N GLU A 138 -3.36 -15.17 -10.99
CA GLU A 138 -4.33 -14.52 -11.88
C GLU A 138 -5.23 -13.55 -11.11
N GLU A 139 -5.57 -13.85 -9.85
CA GLU A 139 -6.39 -12.98 -9.03
C GLU A 139 -5.73 -11.61 -8.76
N ILE A 140 -4.40 -11.60 -8.57
CA ILE A 140 -3.63 -10.36 -8.37
C ILE A 140 -3.49 -9.60 -9.69
N GLN A 141 -3.18 -10.31 -10.79
CA GLN A 141 -3.12 -9.69 -12.13
C GLN A 141 -4.45 -9.05 -12.51
N SER A 142 -5.55 -9.78 -12.32
CA SER A 142 -6.91 -9.28 -12.60
C SER A 142 -7.24 -8.04 -11.78
N LEU A 143 -6.83 -8.00 -10.50
CA LEU A 143 -7.03 -6.84 -9.65
C LEU A 143 -6.21 -5.63 -10.14
N LEU A 144 -4.95 -5.83 -10.53
CA LEU A 144 -4.11 -4.78 -11.11
C LEU A 144 -4.70 -4.23 -12.40
N THR A 145 -5.14 -5.10 -13.32
CA THR A 145 -5.79 -4.69 -14.57
C THR A 145 -7.08 -3.93 -14.30
N TYR A 146 -7.89 -4.40 -13.35
CA TYR A 146 -9.12 -3.73 -12.96
C TYR A 146 -8.86 -2.31 -12.41
N GLU A 147 -7.85 -2.15 -11.55
CA GLU A 147 -7.47 -0.84 -11.02
C GLU A 147 -6.85 0.08 -12.07
N ALA A 148 -6.03 -0.45 -12.97
CA ALA A 148 -5.43 0.29 -14.07
C ALA A 148 -6.46 0.76 -15.10
N SER A 149 -7.55 0.00 -15.28
CA SER A 149 -8.66 0.39 -16.19
C SER A 149 -9.43 1.64 -15.74
N GLY A 150 -9.04 2.26 -14.62
CA GLY A 150 -9.73 3.42 -14.05
C GLY A 150 -11.06 3.07 -13.37
N MET A 151 -11.48 1.80 -13.42
CA MET A 151 -12.65 1.28 -12.68
C MET A 151 -12.33 1.03 -11.20
N GLY A 152 -11.04 0.97 -10.82
CA GLY A 152 -10.58 0.61 -9.47
C GLY A 152 -10.00 1.75 -8.62
N VAL A 153 -10.66 2.90 -8.61
CA VAL A 153 -10.79 3.76 -7.40
C VAL A 153 -12.20 3.63 -6.80
N VAL A 154 -13.00 2.66 -7.28
CA VAL A 154 -14.38 2.47 -6.84
C VAL A 154 -14.64 1.02 -6.39
N ALA A 155 -13.65 0.36 -5.79
CA ALA A 155 -13.95 -0.81 -4.96
C ALA A 155 -14.23 -0.32 -3.53
N ALA A 156 -15.50 0.07 -3.32
CA ALA A 156 -16.14 0.55 -2.08
C ALA A 156 -16.35 2.08 -1.88
N SER A 157 -16.59 2.87 -2.93
CA SER A 157 -17.31 4.16 -2.82
C SER A 157 -17.89 4.62 -4.16
N SER A 158 -18.67 3.76 -4.84
CA SER A 158 -19.67 4.34 -5.73
C SER A 158 -20.72 4.90 -4.75
N GLU A 159 -20.79 6.23 -4.63
CA GLU A 159 -21.75 6.90 -3.74
C GLU A 159 -23.16 6.33 -3.96
N ASP A 160 -23.46 5.92 -5.21
CA ASP A 160 -24.66 5.20 -5.66
C ASP A 160 -25.02 3.97 -4.79
N ASN A 161 -24.05 3.18 -4.33
CA ASN A 161 -24.30 1.96 -3.55
C ASN A 161 -24.38 2.20 -2.03
N GLN A 162 -24.19 3.44 -1.56
CA GLN A 162 -24.27 3.74 -0.14
C GLN A 162 -25.72 3.62 0.34
N LEU A 163 -25.95 3.02 1.50
CA LEU A 163 -27.28 2.95 2.10
C LEU A 163 -27.66 4.29 2.71
N VAL A 164 -28.94 4.65 2.61
CA VAL A 164 -29.50 5.83 3.30
C VAL A 164 -29.26 5.69 4.81
N GLY A 165 -29.57 4.52 5.39
CA GLY A 165 -29.26 4.19 6.78
C GLY A 165 -30.03 5.01 7.82
N PHE A 166 -31.12 5.68 7.42
CA PHE A 166 -32.10 6.38 8.28
C PHE A 166 -33.47 6.49 7.58
N GLY A 167 -34.53 6.74 8.36
CA GLY A 167 -35.89 6.95 7.85
C GLY A 167 -36.54 5.70 7.22
N SER A 168 -37.66 5.90 6.54
CA SER A 168 -38.43 4.83 5.87
C SER A 168 -37.67 4.15 4.73
N ARG A 169 -36.63 4.80 4.19
CA ARG A 169 -35.76 4.29 3.13
C ARG A 169 -34.39 3.83 3.63
N ALA A 170 -34.23 3.51 4.92
CA ALA A 170 -32.93 3.17 5.49
C ALA A 170 -32.18 2.02 4.78
N LYS A 171 -32.93 1.08 4.20
CA LYS A 171 -32.39 -0.08 3.47
C LYS A 171 -32.16 0.18 1.98
N SER A 172 -32.57 1.33 1.47
CA SER A 172 -32.37 1.70 0.07
C SER A 172 -30.99 2.27 -0.16
N THR A 173 -30.47 2.06 -1.36
CA THR A 173 -29.23 2.68 -1.81
C THR A 173 -29.47 4.13 -2.25
N TRP A 174 -28.43 4.96 -2.29
CA TRP A 174 -28.54 6.34 -2.76
C TRP A 174 -28.95 6.40 -4.23
N LYS A 175 -28.51 5.44 -5.05
CA LYS A 175 -28.94 5.28 -6.43
C LYS A 175 -30.43 4.98 -6.54
N GLU A 176 -30.95 4.07 -5.72
CA GLU A 176 -32.39 3.79 -5.69
C GLU A 176 -33.20 5.05 -5.37
N ILE A 177 -32.72 5.90 -4.45
CA ILE A 177 -33.36 7.20 -4.15
C ILE A 177 -33.34 8.15 -5.36
N TRP A 178 -32.24 8.18 -6.10
CA TRP A 178 -32.12 9.01 -7.30
C TRP A 178 -32.99 8.50 -8.45
N ASP A 179 -33.01 7.19 -8.66
CA ASP A 179 -33.77 6.54 -9.72
C ASP A 179 -35.29 6.61 -9.42
N SER A 180 -35.69 6.51 -8.15
CA SER A 180 -37.08 6.61 -7.70
C SER A 180 -37.55 8.04 -7.40
N ARG A 181 -36.80 9.08 -7.79
CA ARG A 181 -37.06 10.49 -7.41
C ARG A 181 -38.48 11.01 -7.68
N ALA A 182 -39.21 10.39 -8.60
CA ALA A 182 -40.61 10.70 -8.88
C ALA A 182 -41.55 10.42 -7.68
N ASP A 183 -41.11 9.65 -6.69
CA ASP A 183 -41.85 9.36 -5.45
C ASP A 183 -41.84 10.52 -4.43
N GLY A 184 -41.08 11.60 -4.71
CA GLY A 184 -40.98 12.79 -3.86
C GLY A 184 -40.03 12.67 -2.66
N TYR A 185 -39.42 11.51 -2.41
CA TYR A 185 -38.49 11.33 -1.28
C TYR A 185 -37.20 12.13 -1.49
N ALA A 186 -36.66 12.13 -2.71
CA ALA A 186 -35.47 12.93 -3.04
C ALA A 186 -35.72 14.43 -2.84
N ASP A 187 -36.87 14.95 -3.30
CA ASP A 187 -37.26 16.36 -3.13
C ASP A 187 -37.44 16.75 -1.67
N PHE A 188 -37.97 15.83 -0.85
CA PHE A 188 -38.07 16.03 0.59
C PHE A 188 -36.70 16.20 1.23
N ILE A 189 -35.73 15.32 0.92
CA ILE A 189 -34.36 15.41 1.46
C ILE A 189 -33.68 16.70 0.99
N MET A 190 -33.88 17.10 -0.26
CA MET A 190 -33.29 18.32 -0.84
C MET A 190 -33.78 19.60 -0.14
N LYS A 191 -35.01 19.63 0.39
CA LYS A 191 -35.60 20.79 1.08
C LYS A 191 -35.28 20.87 2.57
N LYS A 192 -34.70 19.82 3.17
CA LYS A 192 -34.42 19.79 4.61
C LYS A 192 -33.09 20.49 4.94
N SER A 193 -33.07 21.18 6.07
CA SER A 193 -31.82 21.64 6.68
C SER A 193 -31.08 20.44 7.26
N CYS A 194 -29.84 20.23 6.79
CA CYS A 194 -29.00 19.14 7.24
C CYS A 194 -27.81 19.68 8.02
N VAL A 195 -27.50 19.07 9.16
CA VAL A 195 -26.27 19.36 9.91
C VAL A 195 -25.09 18.73 9.17
N GLN A 196 -24.03 19.51 8.96
CA GLN A 196 -22.83 19.07 8.26
C GLN A 196 -22.26 17.78 8.88
N GLY A 197 -21.86 16.84 8.04
CA GLY A 197 -21.31 15.55 8.47
C GLY A 197 -22.34 14.46 8.78
N THR A 198 -23.64 14.78 8.92
CA THR A 198 -24.69 13.77 9.12
C THR A 198 -24.92 12.90 7.88
N ARG A 199 -25.50 11.71 8.06
CA ARG A 199 -25.88 10.82 6.94
C ARG A 199 -26.86 11.50 5.97
N MET A 200 -27.78 12.31 6.49
CA MET A 200 -28.73 13.08 5.68
C MET A 200 -28.04 14.17 4.86
N TYR A 201 -27.09 14.89 5.46
CA TYR A 201 -26.25 15.86 4.73
C TYR A 201 -25.49 15.19 3.59
N LYS A 202 -24.89 14.02 3.83
CA LYS A 202 -24.16 13.28 2.80
C LYS A 202 -25.07 12.83 1.63
N LEU A 203 -26.26 12.31 1.93
CA LEU A 203 -27.25 11.96 0.90
C LEU A 203 -27.72 13.21 0.12
N GLN A 204 -27.92 14.34 0.79
CA GLN A 204 -28.31 15.60 0.15
C GLN A 204 -27.24 16.09 -0.84
N GLN A 205 -25.95 16.02 -0.46
CA GLN A 205 -24.83 16.37 -1.34
C GLN A 205 -24.78 15.47 -2.59
N TYR A 206 -25.00 14.17 -2.40
CA TYR A 206 -25.07 13.22 -3.51
C TYR A 206 -26.18 13.57 -4.51
N LEU A 207 -27.39 13.86 -4.02
CA LEU A 207 -28.53 14.23 -4.88
C LEU A 207 -28.28 15.55 -5.63
N GLN A 208 -27.67 16.55 -4.97
CA GLN A 208 -27.28 17.82 -5.60
C GLN A 208 -26.28 17.60 -6.73
N LYS A 209 -25.24 16.81 -6.47
CA LYS A 209 -24.21 16.47 -7.47
C LYS A 209 -24.81 15.76 -8.69
N LYS A 210 -25.69 14.77 -8.48
CA LYS A 210 -26.40 14.08 -9.58
C LYS A 210 -27.29 15.01 -10.39
N GLN A 211 -27.97 15.97 -9.74
CA GLN A 211 -28.79 16.97 -10.43
C GLN A 211 -27.96 17.89 -11.32
N GLN A 212 -26.80 18.35 -10.83
CA GLN A 212 -25.87 19.18 -11.61
C GLN A 212 -25.31 18.42 -12.82
N SER A 213 -24.94 17.14 -12.65
CA SER A 213 -24.48 16.30 -13.76
C SER A 213 -25.56 15.99 -14.79
N ALA A 214 -26.81 15.77 -14.36
CA ALA A 214 -27.94 15.56 -15.25
C ALA A 214 -28.29 16.83 -16.03
N ALA A 215 -28.21 18.02 -15.40
CA ALA A 215 -28.45 19.30 -16.06
C ALA A 215 -27.35 19.66 -17.08
N ALA A 216 -26.09 19.31 -16.80
CA ALA A 216 -24.97 19.52 -17.72
C ALA A 216 -25.03 18.64 -18.99
N SER A 217 -25.86 17.59 -18.98
CA SER A 217 -26.01 16.63 -20.09
C SER A 217 -27.15 16.98 -21.06
N ILE A 218 -27.84 18.12 -20.88
CA ILE A 218 -28.92 18.57 -21.78
C ILE A 218 -28.37 19.64 -22.72
N PRO A 219 -28.17 19.37 -24.03
CA PRO A 219 -27.87 20.43 -24.98
C PRO A 219 -29.16 21.23 -25.27
N ALA A 220 -29.18 22.48 -24.83
CA ALA A 220 -30.23 23.44 -25.19
C ALA A 220 -30.18 23.71 -26.72
N LYS A 221 -31.31 23.46 -27.38
CA LYS A 221 -31.56 23.71 -28.80
C LYS A 221 -31.81 25.21 -29.05
N HIS A 222 -31.03 25.79 -30.01
CA HIS A 222 -31.24 27.03 -30.79
C HIS A 222 -31.10 28.39 -30.04
N THR A 223 -30.42 29.46 -30.49
CA THR A 223 -29.83 29.92 -31.79
C THR A 223 -28.86 31.13 -31.52
N PRO A 224 -28.05 31.62 -32.50
CA PRO A 224 -26.71 32.16 -32.26
C PRO A 224 -26.55 33.70 -32.26
N ARG A 225 -25.48 34.20 -31.61
CA ARG A 225 -24.75 35.42 -32.02
C ARG A 225 -23.30 35.38 -31.51
N ALA A 226 -22.34 35.68 -32.38
CA ALA A 226 -20.90 35.83 -32.11
C ALA A 226 -20.47 37.29 -32.36
N PRO A 227 -19.20 37.71 -32.13
CA PRO A 227 -18.15 37.21 -31.22
C PRO A 227 -17.52 38.32 -30.33
N ALA A 228 -16.76 37.95 -29.29
CA ALA A 228 -15.58 38.70 -28.82
C ALA A 228 -14.67 37.79 -27.97
N LYS A 229 -13.39 37.71 -28.35
CA LYS A 229 -12.24 37.26 -27.52
C LYS A 229 -11.47 38.53 -27.07
N PRO A 230 -10.44 38.47 -26.20
CA PRO A 230 -10.07 37.49 -25.16
C PRO A 230 -9.83 38.18 -23.79
N ILE A 231 -9.73 37.42 -22.69
CA ILE A 231 -8.97 37.85 -21.51
C ILE A 231 -7.90 36.79 -21.27
N VAL A 232 -6.66 37.28 -21.37
CA VAL A 232 -5.39 36.65 -21.00
C VAL A 232 -5.21 36.79 -19.49
N MET A 233 -4.47 35.87 -18.88
CA MET A 233 -3.58 36.00 -17.71
C MET A 233 -3.61 34.67 -16.94
N ASP A 234 -2.52 34.06 -16.49
CA ASP A 234 -1.08 34.10 -16.74
C ASP A 234 -0.57 32.79 -16.11
N ASP A 235 0.54 32.25 -16.60
CA ASP A 235 1.15 31.02 -16.09
C ASP A 235 1.74 31.22 -14.68
N ASP A 236 1.19 30.54 -13.67
CA ASP A 236 1.77 30.50 -12.31
C ASP A 236 2.93 29.48 -12.25
N GLU A 237 4.10 29.88 -12.75
CA GLU A 237 5.39 29.17 -12.67
C GLU A 237 5.97 29.07 -11.23
N GLU A 238 5.21 29.46 -10.21
CA GLU A 238 5.66 29.49 -8.80
C GLU A 238 5.32 28.21 -8.01
N LEU A 239 4.37 27.39 -8.49
CA LEU A 239 4.03 26.12 -7.84
C LEU A 239 5.01 24.98 -8.18
N GLU A 240 5.67 25.05 -9.34
CA GLU A 240 6.67 24.04 -9.74
C GLU A 240 8.03 24.25 -9.05
N ARG A 241 8.39 25.49 -8.67
CA ARG A 241 9.62 25.76 -7.89
C ARG A 241 9.56 25.22 -6.46
N ALA A 242 8.37 25.04 -5.89
CA ALA A 242 8.18 24.62 -4.50
C ALA A 242 8.39 23.11 -4.25
N MET A 243 8.63 22.30 -5.30
CA MET A 243 8.87 20.85 -5.17
C MET A 243 10.34 20.42 -5.36
N LEU A 244 11.25 21.35 -5.61
CA LEU A 244 12.68 21.07 -5.78
C LEU A 244 13.53 22.00 -4.91
N SER A 245 13.53 21.77 -3.58
CA SER A 245 14.62 22.22 -2.72
C SER A 245 14.94 21.18 -1.66
N ILE A 246 15.82 20.25 -2.01
CA ILE A 246 16.59 19.47 -1.03
C ILE A 246 17.79 20.34 -0.70
N SER A 247 17.90 20.82 0.54
CA SER A 247 19.19 21.24 1.10
C SER A 247 19.48 20.42 2.36
N PRO A 248 20.61 19.69 2.41
CA PRO A 248 21.05 18.94 3.56
C PRO A 248 21.70 19.89 4.56
N SER A 249 21.41 19.73 5.85
CA SER A 249 22.19 20.41 6.89
C SER A 249 22.18 19.58 8.17
N LYS A 250 23.30 18.89 8.41
CA LYS A 250 24.16 19.02 9.62
C LYS A 250 25.05 17.78 9.78
N LEU A 251 26.27 17.83 9.25
CA LEU A 251 27.42 17.24 9.94
C LEU A 251 28.59 18.23 9.84
N GLN A 252 28.84 18.83 10.99
CA GLN A 252 29.89 19.78 11.28
C GLN A 252 31.20 18.99 11.47
N VAL A 253 32.13 19.11 10.52
CA VAL A 253 33.53 18.70 10.69
C VAL A 253 34.34 19.98 10.79
N GLN A 254 34.74 20.36 12.01
CA GLN A 254 35.84 21.29 12.22
C GLN A 254 37.12 20.48 12.37
N SER A 255 37.86 20.37 11.26
CA SER A 255 39.26 19.99 11.26
C SER A 255 40.10 21.17 11.77
N PHE A 256 40.65 21.07 12.97
CA PHE A 256 41.68 21.99 13.43
C PHE A 256 43.03 21.55 12.89
N ALA A 257 43.66 22.49 12.17
CA ALA A 257 45.04 22.41 11.72
C ALA A 257 45.99 22.66 12.89
N VAL A 258 47.10 21.91 12.89
CA VAL A 258 48.27 22.09 13.76
C VAL A 258 49.14 23.21 13.19
N PRO A 259 49.81 24.00 14.04
CA PRO A 259 51.21 24.34 13.76
C PRO A 259 52.14 23.98 14.92
N ALA A 260 53.35 23.58 14.52
CA ALA A 260 54.46 23.18 15.37
C ALA A 260 55.17 24.39 16.01
N ALA A 261 55.65 24.22 17.25
CA ALA A 261 56.85 24.90 17.76
C ALA A 261 57.35 24.29 19.10
N VAL A 262 58.44 23.53 18.99
CA VAL A 262 59.67 23.51 19.81
C VAL A 262 59.66 23.57 21.36
N ALA A 263 60.36 22.57 21.92
CA ALA A 263 61.46 22.66 22.91
C ALA A 263 61.20 22.39 24.41
N ALA A 264 62.08 21.50 24.90
CA ALA A 264 62.75 21.47 26.20
C ALA A 264 62.16 20.63 27.37
N ALA A 265 62.73 19.43 27.49
CA ALA A 265 63.57 18.99 28.61
C ALA A 265 62.96 18.49 29.93
N ALA A 266 63.62 17.42 30.42
CA ALA A 266 63.83 17.00 31.81
C ALA A 266 62.87 15.94 32.43
N ILE A 267 63.29 14.67 32.32
CA ILE A 267 63.23 13.60 33.35
C ILE A 267 64.14 14.08 34.53
N PRO A 268 64.01 13.70 35.84
CA PRO A 268 63.62 12.38 36.39
C PRO A 268 62.81 12.44 37.73
N ARG A 269 62.44 11.41 38.51
CA ARG A 269 63.14 10.22 39.05
C ARG A 269 62.15 9.41 39.95
N VAL A 270 62.26 8.06 39.97
CA VAL A 270 62.25 7.10 41.12
C VAL A 270 60.96 6.96 41.97
N SER A 271 60.17 5.86 41.90
CA SER A 271 60.26 4.51 42.56
C SER A 271 59.89 4.47 44.07
N PRO A 272 59.70 3.29 44.71
CA PRO A 272 58.67 2.27 44.52
C PRO A 272 58.02 1.82 45.87
N GLY A 273 56.95 1.02 45.85
CA GLY A 273 56.36 0.43 47.06
C GLY A 273 55.71 -0.93 46.83
N ALA A 274 56.34 -1.98 47.35
CA ALA A 274 55.97 -3.39 47.25
C ALA A 274 54.95 -3.84 48.32
N LYS A 275 54.28 -4.98 48.08
CA LYS A 275 53.97 -6.12 48.98
C LYS A 275 52.86 -6.99 48.35
N THR A 276 53.16 -8.16 47.77
CA THR A 276 53.24 -9.53 48.36
C THR A 276 51.98 -10.02 49.05
N GLY A 277 51.44 -11.15 48.57
CA GLY A 277 50.46 -11.99 49.26
C GLY A 277 50.34 -13.34 48.53
N PHE A 278 51.18 -14.30 48.98
CA PHE A 278 51.20 -15.76 48.80
C PHE A 278 50.80 -16.40 47.46
#